data_AF-A8QA80-F1
#
_entry.id   AF-A8QA80-F1
#
_cell.length_a   1.000
_cell.length_b   1.000
_cell.length_c   1.000
_cell.angle_alpha   90.00
_cell.angle_beta   90.00
_cell.angle_gamma   90.00
#
_symmetry.space_group_name_H-M   'P 1'
#
loop_
_entity.id
_entity.type
_entity.pdbx_description
1 polymer ?
#
loop_
_entity_poly.entity_id
_entity_poly.type
_entity_poly.pdbx_seq_one_letter_code
_entity_poly.pdbx_strand_id
1 'polypeptide(L)'
;MHQKMLTLPSRPAKRSFFARSSAWSKRAQPITPTALLQRIRQPVDRIPLDSMRQLRVALATESPAWLDEFLDASGYDTLLAHLDSLLRMEWREEQHDDTLLYEILRCIVALGSSKSGRSALIDQAPAPFEQLCVALYSDQIPKELEMRRMIVLLLHMLVGHDLPPTVLEKRSVHRVPVQDVPCLSFASKKHDGAALAAMLLHTPRPSTMENKVDFLQCAHEHRPLRKHVEELQRVCGEFFWIFCHENNAIWDWDSLDTQAAMAPRVPSGMTGSVEWEAIMYLTENLSLINAILASFLKSSAEAARAFVDELYFAQFSSVIQTLRLASQSYYTSMHAELAHWCALEKQSKQEALPFSPIPCSSAEPELIPTPLPVSTSTPASGPKPGPTSMPPMIQVEQSALEAATSPALVATPYFTPMLPSEPIRPHRTVSHIRHVSTERVSIPVSPRTNYSTITNKHTGPNSGQGVVASSVNNTLDDIDIANIGF
;
A
#
# COMPACT_ATOMS: atom_id res chain seq x y z
N MET A 1 13.79 -21.47 95.58
CA MET A 1 14.09 -22.03 94.24
C MET A 1 12.81 -21.98 93.43
N HIS A 2 12.74 -21.60 92.16
CA HIS A 2 13.58 -20.70 91.34
C HIS A 2 12.65 -20.07 90.28
N GLN A 3 12.91 -18.84 89.84
CA GLN A 3 12.21 -18.23 88.70
C GLN A 3 12.42 -19.05 87.43
N LYS A 4 11.38 -19.16 86.59
CA LYS A 4 11.53 -19.40 85.15
C LYS A 4 10.47 -18.65 84.37
N MET A 5 10.92 -17.83 83.43
CA MET A 5 10.09 -16.98 82.57
C MET A 5 9.36 -17.81 81.52
N LEU A 6 8.16 -17.37 81.15
CA LEU A 6 7.44 -17.86 79.98
C LEU A 6 8.16 -17.42 78.69
N THR A 7 8.45 -18.36 77.80
CA THR A 7 8.88 -18.10 76.42
C THR A 7 8.05 -18.94 75.46
N LEU A 8 7.53 -18.32 74.40
CA LEU A 8 6.73 -19.03 73.38
C LEU A 8 7.61 -19.96 72.53
N PRO A 9 7.07 -21.08 72.02
CA PRO A 9 7.80 -21.99 71.15
C PRO A 9 8.10 -21.36 69.79
N SER A 10 9.35 -21.51 69.34
CA SER A 10 9.81 -21.06 68.02
C SER A 10 9.12 -21.84 66.89
N ARG A 11 8.65 -21.12 65.87
CA ARG A 11 8.11 -21.73 64.63
C ARG A 11 9.25 -22.40 63.85
N PRO A 12 9.04 -23.60 63.27
CA PRO A 12 10.01 -24.18 62.35
C PRO A 12 10.14 -23.31 61.08
N ALA A 13 11.37 -23.17 60.59
CA ALA A 13 11.66 -22.39 59.39
C ALA A 13 10.91 -22.96 58.17
N LYS A 14 10.22 -22.10 57.42
CA LYS A 14 9.59 -22.49 56.15
C LYS A 14 10.68 -22.91 55.16
N ARG A 15 10.68 -24.20 54.77
CA ARG A 15 11.54 -24.70 53.68
C ARG A 15 11.21 -23.90 52.42
N SER A 16 12.23 -23.32 51.78
CA SER A 16 12.06 -22.61 50.52
C SER A 16 11.68 -23.59 49.42
N PHE A 17 10.54 -23.38 48.77
CA PHE A 17 10.09 -24.20 47.63
C PHE A 17 10.95 -24.03 46.37
N PHE A 18 11.88 -23.07 46.36
CA PHE A 18 12.90 -22.91 45.33
C PHE A 18 14.17 -23.72 45.66
N ALA A 19 14.01 -25.03 45.85
CA ALA A 19 15.10 -25.97 45.67
C ALA A 19 15.47 -25.95 44.17
N ARG A 20 16.62 -25.37 43.87
CA ARG A 20 17.07 -25.06 42.51
C ARG A 20 17.35 -26.35 41.74
N SER A 21 16.37 -26.83 40.97
CA SER A 21 16.64 -27.85 39.95
C SER A 21 17.56 -27.25 38.89
N SER A 22 18.77 -27.78 38.78
CA SER A 22 19.73 -27.40 37.74
C SER A 22 19.38 -28.02 36.40
N ALA A 23 18.14 -27.82 35.95
CA ALA A 23 17.79 -27.97 34.55
C ALA A 23 18.36 -26.74 33.82
N TRP A 24 19.51 -26.90 33.17
CA TRP A 24 20.05 -25.87 32.28
C TRP A 24 18.94 -25.42 31.33
N SER A 25 18.66 -24.11 31.31
CA SER A 25 17.87 -23.49 30.26
C SER A 25 18.59 -23.75 28.94
N LYS A 26 18.14 -24.77 28.20
CA LYS A 26 18.52 -24.95 26.80
C LYS A 26 17.91 -23.77 26.06
N ARG A 27 18.68 -22.68 25.95
CA ARG A 27 18.45 -21.63 24.97
C ARG A 27 18.20 -22.34 23.64
N ALA A 28 17.03 -22.14 23.04
CA ALA A 28 16.71 -22.78 21.78
C ALA A 28 17.85 -22.48 20.80
N GLN A 29 18.41 -23.52 20.19
CA GLN A 29 19.52 -23.33 19.25
C GLN A 29 19.01 -22.44 18.12
N PRO A 30 19.77 -21.40 17.71
CA PRO A 30 19.38 -20.58 16.58
C PRO A 30 19.21 -21.49 15.36
N ILE A 31 18.10 -21.33 14.64
CA ILE A 31 17.81 -22.21 13.51
C ILE A 31 18.71 -21.75 12.35
N THR A 32 19.61 -22.62 11.91
CA THR A 32 20.52 -22.30 10.81
C THR A 32 19.77 -22.22 9.48
N PRO A 33 20.25 -21.41 8.50
CA PRO A 33 19.69 -21.36 7.15
C PRO A 33 19.55 -22.75 6.55
N THR A 34 20.64 -23.52 6.62
CA THR A 34 20.71 -24.90 6.12
C THR A 34 19.62 -25.81 6.72
N ALA A 35 19.28 -25.67 8.01
CA ALA A 35 18.25 -26.46 8.67
C ALA A 35 16.81 -26.08 8.25
N LEU A 36 16.54 -24.80 7.96
CA LEU A 36 15.27 -24.39 7.34
C LEU A 36 15.19 -24.84 5.89
N LEU A 37 16.29 -24.70 5.13
CA LEU A 37 16.35 -25.12 3.73
C LEU A 37 16.06 -26.61 3.54
N GLN A 38 16.60 -27.48 4.40
CA GLN A 38 16.27 -28.91 4.39
C GLN A 38 14.76 -29.19 4.60
N ARG A 39 14.07 -28.37 5.40
CA ARG A 39 12.63 -28.52 5.68
C ARG A 39 11.74 -27.99 4.57
N ILE A 40 12.17 -26.94 3.86
CA ILE A 40 11.38 -26.34 2.77
C ILE A 40 11.71 -26.90 1.39
N ARG A 41 12.84 -27.59 1.18
CA ARG A 41 13.19 -28.26 -0.11
C ARG A 41 12.32 -29.50 -0.43
N GLN A 42 11.16 -29.63 0.21
CA GLN A 42 10.15 -30.63 -0.12
C GLN A 42 9.26 -30.13 -1.27
N PRO A 43 8.59 -31.03 -2.02
CA PRO A 43 7.49 -30.65 -2.91
C PRO A 43 6.42 -29.82 -2.18
N VAL A 44 5.74 -28.93 -2.90
CA VAL A 44 4.85 -27.90 -2.31
C VAL A 44 3.74 -28.49 -1.42
N ASP A 45 3.19 -29.66 -1.77
CA ASP A 45 2.20 -30.42 -1.00
C ASP A 45 2.69 -30.89 0.39
N ARG A 46 3.99 -30.81 0.65
CA ARG A 46 4.66 -31.36 1.85
C ARG A 46 5.42 -30.32 2.65
N ILE A 47 5.45 -29.06 2.20
CA ILE A 47 6.13 -27.99 2.91
C ILE A 47 5.32 -27.67 4.18
N PRO A 48 5.85 -27.89 5.40
CA PRO A 48 5.12 -27.54 6.60
C PRO A 48 5.09 -26.01 6.70
N LEU A 49 3.90 -25.41 6.68
CA LEU A 49 3.69 -23.95 6.67
C LEU A 49 4.43 -23.22 7.80
N ASP A 50 4.55 -23.84 8.98
CA ASP A 50 5.32 -23.29 10.11
C ASP A 50 6.83 -23.19 9.83
N SER A 51 7.37 -23.97 8.89
CA SER A 51 8.74 -23.83 8.40
C SER A 51 8.91 -22.56 7.56
N MET A 52 7.92 -22.23 6.72
CA MET A 52 7.91 -20.97 5.97
C MET A 52 7.68 -19.75 6.88
N ARG A 53 6.81 -19.86 7.89
CA ARG A 53 6.64 -18.83 8.93
C ARG A 53 7.94 -18.58 9.71
N GLN A 54 8.65 -19.63 10.09
CA GLN A 54 9.97 -19.54 10.73
C GLN A 54 11.00 -18.89 9.81
N LEU A 55 11.00 -19.25 8.51
CA LEU A 55 11.86 -18.62 7.51
C LEU A 55 11.57 -17.13 7.35
N ARG A 56 10.30 -16.71 7.20
CA ARG A 56 9.94 -15.30 7.10
C ARG A 56 10.44 -14.48 8.29
N VAL A 57 10.29 -15.00 9.51
CA VAL A 57 10.81 -14.34 10.71
C VAL A 57 12.33 -14.26 10.64
N ALA A 58 13.03 -15.35 10.34
CA ALA A 58 14.48 -15.34 10.20
C ALA A 58 14.97 -14.32 9.15
N LEU A 59 14.38 -14.30 7.97
CA LEU A 59 14.68 -13.35 6.89
C LEU A 59 14.50 -11.87 7.30
N ALA A 60 13.60 -11.59 8.24
CA ALA A 60 13.33 -10.24 8.74
C ALA A 60 14.16 -9.85 9.98
N THR A 61 14.69 -10.82 10.75
CA THR A 61 15.28 -10.55 12.08
C THR A 61 16.71 -11.04 12.29
N GLU A 62 17.20 -11.97 11.48
CA GLU A 62 18.56 -12.53 11.63
C GLU A 62 19.66 -11.62 11.07
N SER A 63 20.91 -11.94 11.40
CA SER A 63 22.07 -11.15 10.99
C SER A 63 22.33 -11.20 9.48
N PRO A 64 23.03 -10.21 8.89
CA PRO A 64 23.45 -10.25 7.49
C PRO A 64 24.20 -11.54 7.11
N ALA A 65 25.08 -12.05 7.96
CA ALA A 65 25.81 -13.30 7.71
C ALA A 65 24.90 -14.54 7.64
N TRP A 66 23.74 -14.52 8.32
CA TRP A 66 22.72 -15.57 8.22
C TRP A 66 22.02 -15.50 6.84
N LEU A 67 21.72 -14.28 6.38
CA LEU A 67 21.15 -14.05 5.05
C LEU A 67 22.12 -14.45 3.94
N ASP A 68 23.40 -14.15 4.10
CA ASP A 68 24.42 -14.51 3.12
C ASP A 68 24.59 -16.06 3.06
N GLU A 69 24.65 -16.78 4.20
CA GLU A 69 24.61 -18.26 4.20
C GLU A 69 23.31 -18.81 3.58
N PHE A 70 22.16 -18.18 3.81
CA PHE A 70 20.89 -18.56 3.17
C PHE A 70 20.93 -18.42 1.65
N LEU A 71 21.51 -17.33 1.13
CA LEU A 71 21.65 -17.06 -0.29
C LEU A 71 22.68 -18.00 -0.94
N ASP A 72 23.85 -18.17 -0.33
CA ASP A 72 24.90 -19.10 -0.79
C ASP A 72 24.40 -20.56 -0.86
N ALA A 73 23.46 -20.93 0.02
CA ALA A 73 22.80 -22.23 0.01
C ALA A 73 21.62 -22.32 -0.99
N SER A 74 21.54 -21.45 -1.99
CA SER A 74 20.47 -21.38 -3.01
C SER A 74 19.07 -21.24 -2.38
N GLY A 75 18.97 -20.51 -1.27
CA GLY A 75 17.72 -20.34 -0.53
C GLY A 75 16.69 -19.51 -1.29
N TYR A 76 17.14 -18.48 -2.01
CA TYR A 76 16.24 -17.70 -2.85
C TYR A 76 15.76 -18.48 -4.08
N ASP A 77 16.65 -19.24 -4.76
CA ASP A 77 16.26 -20.11 -5.87
C ASP A 77 15.23 -21.18 -5.43
N THR A 78 15.34 -21.67 -4.19
CA THR A 78 14.36 -22.58 -3.59
C THR A 78 12.99 -21.89 -3.45
N LEU A 79 12.93 -20.62 -3.04
CA LEU A 79 11.67 -19.86 -2.97
C LEU A 79 11.09 -19.58 -4.37
N LEU A 80 11.94 -19.27 -5.35
CA LEU A 80 11.52 -19.06 -6.74
C LEU A 80 10.93 -20.33 -7.37
N ALA A 81 11.56 -21.48 -7.15
CA ALA A 81 11.06 -22.76 -7.65
C ALA A 81 9.69 -23.13 -7.06
N HIS A 82 9.47 -22.88 -5.77
CA HIS A 82 8.17 -23.10 -5.14
C HIS A 82 7.09 -22.13 -5.62
N LEU A 83 7.45 -20.86 -5.77
CA LEU A 83 6.54 -19.86 -6.31
C LEU A 83 6.10 -20.21 -7.74
N ASP A 84 7.05 -20.56 -8.60
CA ASP A 84 6.79 -21.01 -9.97
C ASP A 84 5.93 -22.29 -10.02
N SER A 85 6.17 -23.25 -9.11
CA SER A 85 5.34 -24.44 -8.98
C SER A 85 3.89 -24.11 -8.58
N LEU A 86 3.67 -23.15 -7.68
CA LEU A 86 2.33 -22.74 -7.24
C LEU A 86 1.59 -21.91 -8.30
N LEU A 87 2.29 -21.00 -9.01
CA LEU A 87 1.69 -20.17 -10.05
C LEU A 87 1.31 -20.96 -11.32
N ARG A 88 1.91 -22.14 -11.54
CA ARG A 88 1.55 -23.07 -12.64
C ARG A 88 0.46 -24.07 -12.26
N MET A 89 0.09 -24.15 -10.98
CA MET A 89 -0.85 -25.16 -10.49
C MET A 89 -2.30 -24.77 -10.78
N GLU A 90 -3.14 -25.76 -11.09
CA GLU A 90 -4.59 -25.56 -11.15
C GLU A 90 -5.15 -25.45 -9.72
N TRP A 91 -5.60 -24.26 -9.37
CA TRP A 91 -6.15 -23.93 -8.06
C TRP A 91 -7.48 -24.67 -7.79
N ARG A 92 -7.52 -25.46 -6.70
CA ARG A 92 -8.74 -26.08 -6.18
C ARG A 92 -8.99 -25.61 -4.75
N GLU A 93 -10.22 -25.22 -4.45
CA GLU A 93 -10.56 -24.56 -3.18
C GLU A 93 -10.32 -25.46 -1.95
N GLU A 94 -10.31 -26.79 -2.12
CA GLU A 94 -10.05 -27.77 -1.07
C GLU A 94 -8.57 -27.89 -0.65
N GLN A 95 -7.62 -27.32 -1.41
CA GLN A 95 -6.19 -27.56 -1.22
C GLN A 95 -5.47 -26.49 -0.39
N HIS A 96 -6.07 -25.31 -0.17
CA HIS A 96 -5.54 -24.20 0.66
C HIS A 96 -4.09 -23.74 0.31
N ASP A 97 -3.71 -23.87 -0.96
CA ASP A 97 -2.37 -23.49 -1.45
C ASP A 97 -2.11 -21.96 -1.44
N ASP A 98 -3.16 -21.16 -1.25
CA ASP A 98 -3.15 -19.70 -1.14
C ASP A 98 -2.34 -19.25 0.07
N THR A 99 -2.50 -19.99 1.17
CA THR A 99 -1.83 -19.76 2.43
C THR A 99 -0.32 -19.97 2.30
N LEU A 100 0.12 -20.96 1.50
CA LEU A 100 1.53 -21.19 1.22
C LEU A 100 2.11 -20.16 0.26
N LEU A 101 1.38 -19.83 -0.82
CA LEU A 101 1.76 -18.75 -1.74
C LEU A 101 1.95 -17.42 -0.99
N TYR A 102 1.01 -17.08 -0.11
CA TYR A 102 1.06 -15.87 0.71
C TYR A 102 2.24 -15.85 1.69
N GLU A 103 2.57 -16.99 2.33
CA GLU A 103 3.74 -17.06 3.21
C GLU A 103 5.05 -16.96 2.41
N ILE A 104 5.13 -17.52 1.19
CA ILE A 104 6.28 -17.38 0.29
C ILE A 104 6.45 -15.92 -0.15
N LEU A 105 5.37 -15.24 -0.57
CA LEU A 105 5.41 -13.81 -0.91
C LEU A 105 5.91 -12.97 0.28
N ARG A 106 5.45 -13.26 1.50
CA ARG A 106 5.95 -12.61 2.71
C ARG A 106 7.42 -12.94 3.02
N CYS A 107 7.92 -14.13 2.67
CA CYS A 107 9.35 -14.45 2.74
C CYS A 107 10.16 -13.59 1.75
N ILE A 108 9.72 -13.47 0.49
CA ILE A 108 10.44 -12.70 -0.54
C ILE A 108 10.45 -11.19 -0.19
N VAL A 109 9.35 -10.65 0.34
CA VAL A 109 9.31 -9.26 0.85
C VAL A 109 10.23 -9.07 2.06
N ALA A 110 10.26 -10.01 3.01
CA ALA A 110 11.20 -9.96 4.13
C ALA A 110 12.66 -9.95 3.64
N LEU A 111 13.01 -10.82 2.70
CA LEU A 111 14.35 -10.89 2.07
C LEU A 111 14.70 -9.55 1.38
N GLY A 112 13.79 -8.99 0.57
CA GLY A 112 13.98 -7.73 -0.16
C GLY A 112 14.12 -6.48 0.73
N SER A 113 13.72 -6.55 2.00
CA SER A 113 13.98 -5.48 2.98
C SER A 113 15.48 -5.31 3.28
N SER A 114 16.26 -6.38 3.19
CA SER A 114 17.71 -6.39 3.40
C SER A 114 18.50 -5.98 2.14
N LYS A 115 19.74 -5.49 2.30
CA LYS A 115 20.59 -5.10 1.16
C LYS A 115 21.02 -6.31 0.30
N SER A 116 21.52 -7.39 0.90
CA SER A 116 21.96 -8.58 0.15
C SER A 116 20.78 -9.31 -0.48
N GLY A 117 19.67 -9.45 0.24
CA GLY A 117 18.44 -10.01 -0.31
C GLY A 117 17.86 -9.19 -1.47
N ARG A 118 17.88 -7.84 -1.40
CA ARG A 118 17.45 -7.01 -2.53
C ARG A 118 18.38 -7.13 -3.74
N SER A 119 19.69 -7.29 -3.54
CA SER A 119 20.62 -7.61 -4.64
C SER A 119 20.21 -8.92 -5.32
N ALA A 120 19.98 -9.99 -4.55
CA ALA A 120 19.57 -11.28 -5.09
C ALA A 120 18.24 -11.19 -5.89
N LEU A 121 17.28 -10.39 -5.42
CA LEU A 121 16.04 -10.06 -6.15
C LEU A 121 16.31 -9.34 -7.48
N ILE A 122 17.23 -8.37 -7.51
CA ILE A 122 17.64 -7.63 -8.71
C ILE A 122 18.37 -8.54 -9.71
N ASP A 123 19.27 -9.39 -9.22
CA ASP A 123 20.12 -10.26 -10.04
C ASP A 123 19.30 -11.34 -10.78
N GLN A 124 18.19 -11.80 -10.19
CA GLN A 124 17.24 -12.75 -10.79
C GLN A 124 16.15 -12.10 -11.65
N ALA A 125 16.08 -10.77 -11.72
CA ALA A 125 15.09 -10.08 -12.55
C ALA A 125 15.18 -10.53 -14.04
N PRO A 126 14.05 -10.75 -14.72
CA PRO A 126 12.69 -10.31 -14.37
C PRO A 126 11.90 -11.27 -13.47
N ALA A 127 12.45 -12.41 -13.06
CA ALA A 127 11.79 -13.32 -12.12
C ALA A 127 11.94 -12.81 -10.66
N PRO A 128 10.93 -12.97 -9.79
CA PRO A 128 9.59 -13.51 -10.03
C PRO A 128 8.57 -12.43 -10.47
N PHE A 129 9.02 -11.18 -10.58
CA PHE A 129 8.17 -10.00 -10.79
C PHE A 129 7.27 -10.14 -12.02
N GLU A 130 7.82 -10.68 -13.11
CA GLU A 130 7.08 -10.97 -14.34
C GLU A 130 5.92 -11.94 -14.11
N GLN A 131 6.21 -13.10 -13.49
CA GLN A 131 5.23 -14.16 -13.25
C GLN A 131 4.11 -13.66 -12.33
N LEU A 132 4.48 -12.88 -11.30
CA LEU A 132 3.53 -12.28 -10.37
C LEU A 132 2.65 -11.20 -11.03
N CYS A 133 3.19 -10.35 -11.90
CA CYS A 133 2.40 -9.37 -12.64
C CYS A 133 1.41 -10.03 -13.59
N VAL A 134 1.84 -11.07 -14.31
CA VAL A 134 0.96 -11.80 -15.22
C VAL A 134 -0.16 -12.49 -14.44
N ALA A 135 0.14 -13.10 -13.28
CA ALA A 135 -0.87 -13.68 -12.40
C ALA A 135 -1.87 -12.64 -11.89
N LEU A 136 -1.40 -11.47 -11.43
CA LEU A 136 -2.23 -10.36 -10.96
C LEU A 136 -3.23 -9.84 -12.02
N TYR A 137 -2.89 -9.95 -13.31
CA TYR A 137 -3.76 -9.52 -14.42
C TYR A 137 -4.36 -10.68 -15.22
N SER A 138 -4.36 -11.89 -14.66
CA SER A 138 -4.99 -13.10 -15.22
C SER A 138 -6.39 -13.33 -14.64
N ASP A 139 -7.11 -14.29 -15.20
CA ASP A 139 -8.39 -14.76 -14.61
C ASP A 139 -8.18 -15.55 -13.30
N GLN A 140 -6.93 -15.89 -12.96
CA GLN A 140 -6.50 -16.53 -11.71
C GLN A 140 -5.88 -15.52 -10.74
N ILE A 141 -6.39 -14.27 -10.74
CA ILE A 141 -5.96 -13.22 -9.81
C ILE A 141 -6.08 -13.71 -8.35
N PRO A 142 -5.06 -13.50 -7.48
CA PRO A 142 -5.13 -13.87 -6.07
C PRO A 142 -6.37 -13.27 -5.39
N LYS A 143 -7.15 -14.07 -4.66
CA LYS A 143 -8.42 -13.60 -4.07
C LYS A 143 -8.20 -12.47 -3.04
N GLU A 144 -7.21 -12.60 -2.16
CA GLU A 144 -6.93 -11.66 -1.07
C GLU A 144 -6.17 -10.40 -1.54
N LEU A 145 -6.65 -9.21 -1.13
CA LEU A 145 -6.02 -7.93 -1.50
C LEU A 145 -4.63 -7.75 -0.90
N GLU A 146 -4.38 -8.23 0.32
CA GLU A 146 -3.04 -8.16 0.92
C GLU A 146 -2.03 -9.00 0.13
N MET A 147 -2.45 -10.15 -0.43
CA MET A 147 -1.61 -10.95 -1.32
C MET A 147 -1.29 -10.19 -2.62
N ARG A 148 -2.29 -9.52 -3.23
CA ARG A 148 -2.06 -8.62 -4.38
C ARG A 148 -1.11 -7.48 -4.02
N ARG A 149 -1.26 -6.88 -2.82
CA ARG A 149 -0.39 -5.80 -2.33
C ARG A 149 1.06 -6.22 -2.21
N MET A 150 1.33 -7.47 -1.82
CA MET A 150 2.69 -8.02 -1.79
C MET A 150 3.38 -7.99 -3.16
N ILE A 151 2.63 -8.28 -4.23
CA ILE A 151 3.14 -8.25 -5.61
C ILE A 151 3.52 -6.82 -5.99
N VAL A 152 2.67 -5.85 -5.66
CA VAL A 152 2.89 -4.42 -5.93
C VAL A 152 4.10 -3.91 -5.14
N LEU A 153 4.21 -4.26 -3.85
CA LEU A 153 5.35 -3.93 -3.00
C LEU A 153 6.67 -4.53 -3.52
N LEU A 154 6.63 -5.76 -4.06
CA LEU A 154 7.79 -6.39 -4.70
C LEU A 154 8.26 -5.59 -5.93
N LEU A 155 7.34 -5.17 -6.81
CA LEU A 155 7.68 -4.30 -7.94
C LEU A 155 8.25 -2.95 -7.48
N HIS A 156 7.64 -2.36 -6.47
CA HIS A 156 8.03 -1.07 -5.92
C HIS A 156 9.48 -1.09 -5.40
N MET A 157 9.89 -2.17 -4.74
CA MET A 157 11.28 -2.36 -4.30
C MET A 157 12.32 -2.39 -5.43
N LEU A 158 11.94 -2.58 -6.71
CA LEU A 158 12.86 -2.48 -7.83
C LEU A 158 13.07 -1.04 -8.32
N VAL A 159 12.06 -0.17 -8.22
CA VAL A 159 11.95 1.09 -9.00
C VAL A 159 13.19 1.99 -8.89
N GLY A 160 13.82 2.04 -7.72
CA GLY A 160 15.03 2.85 -7.45
C GLY A 160 16.37 2.21 -7.83
N HIS A 161 16.38 1.07 -8.52
CA HIS A 161 17.59 0.28 -8.79
C HIS A 161 17.83 0.03 -10.28
N ASP A 162 19.09 0.12 -10.71
CA ASP A 162 19.52 -0.37 -12.03
C ASP A 162 19.43 -1.91 -12.06
N LEU A 163 19.07 -2.47 -13.22
CA LEU A 163 18.86 -3.90 -13.46
C LEU A 163 19.83 -4.42 -14.56
N PRO A 164 20.00 -5.74 -14.73
CA PRO A 164 20.79 -6.29 -15.83
C PRO A 164 20.28 -5.81 -17.20
N PRO A 165 21.14 -5.47 -18.19
CA PRO A 165 20.69 -4.93 -19.47
C PRO A 165 19.78 -5.90 -20.26
N THR A 166 19.97 -7.21 -20.07
CA THR A 166 19.14 -8.26 -20.67
C THR A 166 17.78 -8.44 -19.98
N VAL A 167 17.44 -7.67 -18.93
CA VAL A 167 16.23 -7.90 -18.12
C VAL A 167 14.93 -7.84 -18.93
N LEU A 168 14.88 -6.96 -19.95
CA LEU A 168 13.71 -6.85 -20.82
C LEU A 168 13.61 -8.01 -21.82
N GLU A 169 14.74 -8.58 -22.22
CA GLU A 169 14.86 -9.68 -23.20
C GLU A 169 14.63 -11.05 -22.56
N LYS A 170 14.97 -11.18 -21.27
CA LYS A 170 14.74 -12.38 -20.44
C LYS A 170 13.25 -12.63 -20.14
N ARG A 171 12.35 -11.67 -20.42
CA ARG A 171 10.90 -11.85 -20.26
C ARG A 171 10.39 -12.97 -21.17
N SER A 172 9.53 -13.82 -20.64
CA SER A 172 9.03 -15.02 -21.32
C SER A 172 7.52 -15.25 -21.16
N VAL A 173 6.90 -14.65 -20.14
CA VAL A 173 5.49 -14.82 -19.77
C VAL A 173 4.69 -13.55 -20.10
N HIS A 174 5.28 -12.37 -19.88
CA HIS A 174 4.69 -11.07 -20.19
C HIS A 174 4.87 -10.73 -21.67
N ARG A 175 3.77 -10.79 -22.42
CA ARG A 175 3.77 -10.76 -23.89
C ARG A 175 3.67 -9.37 -24.53
N VAL A 176 3.95 -8.29 -23.80
CA VAL A 176 3.94 -6.95 -24.40
C VAL A 176 5.28 -6.68 -25.07
N PRO A 177 5.31 -6.38 -26.39
CA PRO A 177 6.54 -5.97 -27.07
C PRO A 177 7.04 -4.62 -26.52
N VAL A 178 8.35 -4.45 -26.38
CA VAL A 178 8.95 -3.22 -25.82
C VAL A 178 8.60 -1.99 -26.68
N GLN A 179 8.46 -2.16 -28.00
CA GLN A 179 8.06 -1.10 -28.93
C GLN A 179 6.60 -0.64 -28.78
N ASP A 180 5.73 -1.45 -28.14
CA ASP A 180 4.33 -1.11 -27.87
C ASP A 180 4.15 -0.36 -26.53
N VAL A 181 5.26 0.06 -25.90
CA VAL A 181 5.29 0.84 -24.66
C VAL A 181 5.90 2.23 -24.91
N PRO A 182 5.10 3.22 -25.34
CA PRO A 182 5.50 4.60 -25.54
C PRO A 182 6.43 5.19 -24.47
N CYS A 183 6.11 5.08 -23.17
CA CYS A 183 6.99 5.62 -22.12
C CYS A 183 8.43 5.06 -22.17
N LEU A 184 8.60 3.76 -22.46
CA LEU A 184 9.91 3.13 -22.62
C LEU A 184 10.60 3.44 -23.95
N SER A 185 9.85 3.88 -24.97
CA SER A 185 10.45 4.36 -26.21
C SER A 185 11.27 5.63 -25.96
N PHE A 186 10.75 6.54 -25.13
CA PHE A 186 11.37 7.80 -24.74
C PHE A 186 12.34 7.68 -23.56
N ALA A 187 12.21 6.67 -22.69
CA ALA A 187 13.03 6.55 -21.49
C ALA A 187 14.54 6.47 -21.78
N SER A 188 15.32 7.40 -21.20
CA SER A 188 16.79 7.44 -21.28
C SER A 188 17.45 6.21 -20.64
N LYS A 189 16.84 5.66 -19.58
CA LYS A 189 17.19 4.38 -18.98
C LYS A 189 16.11 3.35 -19.30
N LYS A 190 16.50 2.23 -19.92
CA LYS A 190 15.59 1.12 -20.29
C LYS A 190 15.83 -0.16 -19.48
N HIS A 191 16.80 -0.12 -18.58
CA HIS A 191 17.29 -1.27 -17.82
C HIS A 191 17.40 -0.93 -16.33
N ASP A 192 16.40 -0.21 -15.81
CA ASP A 192 16.20 -0.01 -14.37
C ASP A 192 14.84 -0.59 -13.94
N GLY A 193 14.61 -0.62 -12.63
CA GLY A 193 13.37 -1.17 -12.07
C GLY A 193 12.14 -0.32 -12.37
N ALA A 194 12.30 0.98 -12.64
CA ALA A 194 11.19 1.82 -13.09
C ALA A 194 10.73 1.38 -14.48
N ALA A 195 11.68 1.17 -15.39
CA ALA A 195 11.43 0.67 -16.73
C ALA A 195 10.81 -0.74 -16.70
N LEU A 196 11.32 -1.67 -15.88
CA LEU A 196 10.72 -3.00 -15.75
C LEU A 196 9.33 -2.96 -15.09
N ALA A 197 9.13 -2.17 -14.04
CA ALA A 197 7.83 -2.06 -13.39
C ALA A 197 6.79 -1.48 -14.37
N ALA A 198 7.10 -0.35 -15.03
CA ALA A 198 6.25 0.23 -16.06
C ALA A 198 5.93 -0.80 -17.16
N MET A 199 6.95 -1.49 -17.69
CA MET A 199 6.81 -2.56 -18.68
C MET A 199 5.80 -3.63 -18.22
N LEU A 200 5.90 -4.13 -17.00
CA LEU A 200 5.06 -5.22 -16.49
C LEU A 200 3.61 -4.79 -16.20
N LEU A 201 3.36 -3.51 -15.91
CA LEU A 201 2.01 -2.95 -15.81
C LEU A 201 1.29 -2.83 -17.16
N HIS A 202 2.04 -2.80 -18.28
CA HIS A 202 1.45 -2.75 -19.62
C HIS A 202 0.78 -4.07 -20.00
N THR A 203 -0.25 -3.96 -20.84
CA THR A 203 -1.13 -5.06 -21.22
C THR A 203 -1.02 -5.37 -22.72
N PRO A 204 -1.00 -6.64 -23.12
CA PRO A 204 -0.83 -7.00 -24.53
C PRO A 204 -2.04 -6.60 -25.35
N ARG A 205 -1.81 -6.27 -26.63
CA ARG A 205 -2.90 -6.09 -27.60
C ARG A 205 -3.70 -7.40 -27.69
N PRO A 206 -5.04 -7.35 -27.61
CA PRO A 206 -5.85 -8.54 -27.84
C PRO A 206 -5.67 -9.03 -29.28
N SER A 207 -5.47 -10.34 -29.48
CA SER A 207 -5.37 -10.96 -30.81
C SER A 207 -6.62 -10.77 -31.68
N THR A 208 -7.76 -10.43 -31.06
CA THR A 208 -9.01 -10.03 -31.72
C THR A 208 -8.94 -8.64 -32.37
N MET A 209 -7.90 -7.84 -32.11
CA MET A 209 -7.66 -6.55 -32.78
C MET A 209 -6.73 -6.68 -33.98
N GLU A 210 -5.74 -7.59 -33.93
CA GLU A 210 -4.75 -7.81 -35.00
C GLU A 210 -5.40 -8.17 -36.35
N ASN A 211 -6.62 -8.72 -36.31
CA ASN A 211 -7.38 -9.20 -37.48
C ASN A 211 -8.49 -8.24 -37.93
N LYS A 212 -8.61 -7.03 -37.36
CA LYS A 212 -9.64 -6.04 -37.73
C LYS A 212 -9.08 -5.00 -38.69
N VAL A 213 -9.88 -4.60 -39.68
CA VAL A 213 -9.57 -3.49 -40.59
C VAL A 213 -9.61 -2.15 -39.85
N ASP A 214 -8.73 -1.22 -40.20
CA ASP A 214 -8.44 0.03 -39.46
C ASP A 214 -9.70 0.81 -39.01
N PHE A 215 -10.71 0.96 -39.87
CA PHE A 215 -11.94 1.70 -39.52
C PHE A 215 -12.76 1.05 -38.39
N LEU A 216 -12.60 -0.26 -38.16
CA LEU A 216 -13.19 -0.99 -37.03
C LEU A 216 -12.27 -1.02 -35.79
N GLN A 217 -10.97 -0.73 -35.95
CA GLN A 217 -10.03 -0.63 -34.82
C GLN A 217 -10.30 0.64 -34.00
N CYS A 218 -10.64 1.77 -34.66
CA CYS A 218 -10.92 3.05 -34.00
C CYS A 218 -12.02 2.99 -32.92
N ALA A 219 -12.95 2.03 -32.99
CA ALA A 219 -13.99 1.86 -31.99
C ALA A 219 -13.53 1.13 -30.72
N HIS A 220 -12.40 0.41 -30.76
CA HIS A 220 -11.88 -0.42 -29.66
C HIS A 220 -10.35 -0.25 -29.53
N GLU A 221 -9.89 0.99 -29.44
CA GLU A 221 -8.47 1.32 -29.32
C GLU A 221 -7.82 0.62 -28.11
N HIS A 222 -6.64 0.04 -28.33
CA HIS A 222 -5.88 -0.66 -27.28
C HIS A 222 -5.35 0.35 -26.27
N ARG A 223 -5.76 0.19 -25.01
CA ARG A 223 -5.32 1.02 -23.88
C ARG A 223 -4.18 0.31 -23.15
N PRO A 224 -2.92 0.79 -23.22
CA PRO A 224 -1.78 -0.02 -22.79
C PRO A 224 -1.79 -0.38 -21.30
N LEU A 225 -2.18 0.53 -20.41
CA LEU A 225 -2.27 0.31 -18.95
C LEU A 225 -3.65 -0.18 -18.46
N ARG A 226 -4.52 -0.65 -19.37
CA ARG A 226 -5.95 -0.92 -19.10
C ARG A 226 -6.20 -1.81 -17.90
N LYS A 227 -5.64 -3.04 -17.88
CA LYS A 227 -5.93 -4.01 -16.81
C LYS A 227 -5.49 -3.52 -15.43
N HIS A 228 -4.39 -2.77 -15.35
CA HIS A 228 -3.94 -2.17 -14.10
C HIS A 228 -4.97 -1.15 -13.58
N VAL A 229 -5.40 -0.21 -14.44
CA VAL A 229 -6.40 0.79 -14.04
C VAL A 229 -7.78 0.17 -13.78
N GLU A 230 -8.20 -0.82 -14.56
CA GLU A 230 -9.46 -1.57 -14.33
C GLU A 230 -9.45 -2.33 -13.01
N GLU A 231 -8.31 -2.86 -12.56
CA GLU A 231 -8.17 -3.49 -11.25
C GLU A 231 -8.31 -2.48 -10.11
N LEU A 232 -7.70 -1.29 -10.23
CA LEU A 232 -7.90 -0.21 -9.26
C LEU A 232 -9.36 0.27 -9.23
N GLN A 233 -10.00 0.42 -10.41
CA GLN A 233 -11.42 0.76 -10.52
C GLN A 233 -12.32 -0.32 -9.91
N ARG A 234 -11.98 -1.61 -10.09
CA ARG A 234 -12.69 -2.74 -9.48
C ARG A 234 -12.65 -2.65 -7.96
N VAL A 235 -11.47 -2.49 -7.34
CA VAL A 235 -11.36 -2.37 -5.88
C VAL A 235 -12.08 -1.11 -5.38
N CYS A 236 -11.97 0.02 -6.07
CA CYS A 236 -12.75 1.23 -5.76
C CYS A 236 -14.28 1.00 -5.81
N GLY A 237 -14.77 0.15 -6.72
CA GLY A 237 -16.19 -0.19 -6.85
C GLY A 237 -16.67 -1.25 -5.86
N GLU A 238 -15.86 -2.27 -5.58
CA GLU A 238 -16.14 -3.31 -4.58
C GLU A 238 -16.21 -2.72 -3.17
N PHE A 239 -15.33 -1.76 -2.85
CA PHE A 239 -15.21 -1.10 -1.55
C PHE A 239 -15.76 0.33 -1.55
N PHE A 240 -16.82 0.57 -2.32
CA PHE A 240 -17.36 1.93 -2.57
C PHE A 240 -17.70 2.72 -1.30
N TRP A 241 -18.08 2.05 -0.20
CA TRP A 241 -18.48 2.69 1.06
C TRP A 241 -17.33 3.44 1.77
N ILE A 242 -16.07 3.19 1.41
CA ILE A 242 -14.92 3.93 1.94
C ILE A 242 -14.91 5.37 1.39
N PHE A 243 -15.52 5.59 0.21
CA PHE A 243 -15.38 6.78 -0.62
C PHE A 243 -16.56 7.76 -0.46
N CYS A 244 -16.89 8.12 0.78
CA CYS A 244 -18.07 8.94 1.13
C CYS A 244 -17.79 10.41 1.53
N HIS A 245 -16.59 10.94 1.28
CA HIS A 245 -16.14 12.25 1.77
C HIS A 245 -15.98 13.30 0.65
N GLU A 246 -17.10 13.84 0.17
CA GLU A 246 -17.18 14.75 -1.00
C GLU A 246 -16.37 16.06 -0.87
N ASN A 247 -16.21 16.59 0.34
CA ASN A 247 -15.63 17.93 0.58
C ASN A 247 -14.11 17.92 0.79
N ASN A 248 -13.42 16.83 0.47
CA ASN A 248 -11.98 16.69 0.65
C ASN A 248 -11.17 17.55 -0.36
N ALA A 249 -10.32 18.42 0.17
CA ALA A 249 -9.29 19.12 -0.59
C ALA A 249 -8.05 18.24 -0.76
N ILE A 250 -7.42 18.24 -1.94
CA ILE A 250 -6.13 17.59 -2.14
C ILE A 250 -5.10 18.34 -1.29
N TRP A 251 -4.26 17.61 -0.56
CA TRP A 251 -3.20 18.23 0.25
C TRP A 251 -2.11 18.83 -0.64
N ASP A 252 -1.51 19.92 -0.18
CA ASP A 252 -0.38 20.52 -0.87
C ASP A 252 0.90 19.74 -0.55
N TRP A 253 1.51 19.15 -1.57
CA TRP A 253 2.68 18.28 -1.42
C TRP A 253 3.90 19.02 -0.86
N ASP A 254 4.13 20.26 -1.29
CA ASP A 254 5.32 21.03 -0.95
C ASP A 254 5.33 21.50 0.52
N SER A 255 4.14 21.54 1.17
CA SER A 255 3.98 21.88 2.59
C SER A 255 3.57 20.70 3.48
N LEU A 256 3.46 19.48 2.93
CA LEU A 256 3.06 18.29 3.68
C LEU A 256 4.21 17.71 4.51
N ASP A 257 3.98 17.48 5.80
CA ASP A 257 4.84 16.60 6.60
C ASP A 257 4.61 15.14 6.17
N THR A 258 5.37 14.71 5.17
CA THR A 258 5.33 13.34 4.62
C THR A 258 5.64 12.28 5.69
N GLN A 259 6.49 12.60 6.67
CA GLN A 259 6.85 11.66 7.75
C GLN A 259 5.65 11.44 8.67
N ALA A 260 4.99 12.51 9.12
CA ALA A 260 3.79 12.41 9.94
C ALA A 260 2.57 11.85 9.18
N ALA A 261 2.49 12.06 7.86
CA ALA A 261 1.41 11.53 7.03
C ALA A 261 1.55 10.02 6.78
N MET A 262 2.77 9.52 6.60
CA MET A 262 3.07 8.10 6.35
C MET A 262 3.41 7.31 7.62
N ALA A 263 3.64 7.96 8.76
CA ALA A 263 3.93 7.30 10.03
C ALA A 263 2.86 6.25 10.39
N PRO A 264 3.24 5.05 10.87
CA PRO A 264 2.29 4.07 11.36
C PRO A 264 1.42 4.65 12.49
N ARG A 265 0.14 4.89 12.21
CA ARG A 265 -0.81 5.36 13.20
C ARG A 265 -1.25 4.18 14.05
N VAL A 266 -1.27 4.36 15.38
CA VAL A 266 -1.93 3.40 16.28
C VAL A 266 -3.40 3.32 15.83
N PRO A 267 -3.92 2.13 15.50
CA PRO A 267 -5.25 2.04 14.92
C PRO A 267 -6.31 2.42 15.95
N SER A 268 -6.95 3.58 15.75
CA SER A 268 -8.21 3.92 16.41
C SER A 268 -9.38 3.04 15.95
N GLY A 269 -9.18 2.19 14.94
CA GLY A 269 -10.10 1.11 14.55
C GLY A 269 -9.47 0.12 13.56
N MET A 270 -9.86 -1.15 13.67
CA MET A 270 -9.94 -2.14 12.58
C MET A 270 -8.74 -2.33 11.61
N THR A 271 -7.49 -2.36 12.11
CA THR A 271 -6.40 -3.03 11.36
C THR A 271 -6.74 -4.50 11.13
N GLY A 272 -6.53 -5.00 9.91
CA GLY A 272 -6.98 -6.33 9.50
C GLY A 272 -8.47 -6.40 9.14
N SER A 273 -9.10 -5.25 8.87
CA SER A 273 -10.39 -5.21 8.17
C SER A 273 -10.19 -5.18 6.66
N VAL A 274 -11.18 -5.65 5.92
CA VAL A 274 -11.20 -5.63 4.45
C VAL A 274 -11.12 -4.20 3.88
N GLU A 275 -11.65 -3.20 4.60
CA GLU A 275 -11.52 -1.77 4.24
C GLU A 275 -10.09 -1.26 4.40
N TRP A 276 -9.39 -1.66 5.48
CA TRP A 276 -7.98 -1.35 5.66
C TRP A 276 -7.12 -1.99 4.57
N GLU A 277 -7.36 -3.27 4.25
CA GLU A 277 -6.64 -3.97 3.17
C GLU A 277 -6.86 -3.32 1.80
N ALA A 278 -8.10 -2.92 1.49
CA ALA A 278 -8.43 -2.22 0.25
C ALA A 278 -7.69 -0.88 0.13
N ILE A 279 -7.69 -0.05 1.17
CA ILE A 279 -6.96 1.23 1.14
C ILE A 279 -5.44 1.02 1.11
N MET A 280 -4.89 0.04 1.84
CA MET A 280 -3.45 -0.26 1.75
C MET A 280 -3.07 -0.76 0.36
N TYR A 281 -3.88 -1.61 -0.28
CA TYR A 281 -3.66 -2.03 -1.66
C TYR A 281 -3.67 -0.85 -2.64
N LEU A 282 -4.69 0.01 -2.58
CA LEU A 282 -4.79 1.21 -3.42
C LEU A 282 -3.64 2.19 -3.17
N THR A 283 -3.21 2.36 -1.91
CA THR A 283 -2.07 3.20 -1.53
C THR A 283 -0.76 2.69 -2.13
N GLU A 284 -0.48 1.38 -2.03
CA GLU A 284 0.74 0.78 -2.58
C GLU A 284 0.80 0.89 -4.11
N ASN A 285 -0.34 0.74 -4.81
CA ASN A 285 -0.40 0.95 -6.26
C ASN A 285 -0.15 2.41 -6.65
N LEU A 286 -0.76 3.36 -5.94
CA LEU A 286 -0.52 4.79 -6.17
C LEU A 286 0.95 5.15 -5.90
N SER A 287 1.53 4.58 -4.84
CA SER A 287 2.94 4.71 -4.48
C SER A 287 3.87 4.17 -5.57
N LEU A 288 3.58 2.97 -6.11
CA LEU A 288 4.30 2.39 -7.26
C LEU A 288 4.22 3.29 -8.50
N ILE A 289 3.03 3.80 -8.84
CA ILE A 289 2.82 4.72 -9.96
C ILE A 289 3.65 6.00 -9.77
N ASN A 290 3.60 6.59 -8.58
CA ASN A 290 4.37 7.79 -8.22
C ASN A 290 5.88 7.53 -8.33
N ALA A 291 6.36 6.39 -7.84
CA ALA A 291 7.78 6.02 -7.91
C ALA A 291 8.26 5.87 -9.36
N ILE A 292 7.47 5.22 -10.23
CA ILE A 292 7.76 5.10 -11.66
C ILE A 292 7.82 6.48 -12.31
N LEU A 293 6.79 7.31 -12.10
CA LEU A 293 6.71 8.66 -12.67
C LEU A 293 7.86 9.56 -12.19
N ALA A 294 8.21 9.51 -10.90
CA ALA A 294 9.34 10.24 -10.34
C ALA A 294 10.70 9.75 -10.87
N SER A 295 10.84 8.48 -11.27
CA SER A 295 12.04 7.97 -11.93
C SER A 295 12.14 8.43 -13.39
N PHE A 296 11.01 8.45 -14.11
CA PHE A 296 10.97 9.01 -15.45
C PHE A 296 11.23 10.52 -15.45
N LEU A 297 10.63 11.32 -14.54
CA LEU A 297 10.93 12.75 -14.43
C LEU A 297 12.43 13.05 -14.21
N LYS A 298 13.13 12.19 -13.48
CA LYS A 298 14.60 12.30 -13.27
C LYS A 298 15.44 11.96 -14.50
N SER A 299 14.87 11.36 -15.55
CA SER A 299 15.62 10.75 -16.65
C SER A 299 15.14 11.12 -18.07
N SER A 300 13.84 11.33 -18.29
CA SER A 300 13.23 11.90 -19.51
C SER A 300 11.83 12.44 -19.20
N ALA A 301 11.62 13.74 -19.44
CA ALA A 301 10.32 14.39 -19.32
C ALA A 301 9.30 13.82 -20.33
N GLU A 302 9.77 13.39 -21.51
CA GLU A 302 8.94 12.74 -22.54
C GLU A 302 8.44 11.36 -22.09
N ALA A 303 9.28 10.57 -21.43
CA ALA A 303 8.88 9.29 -20.84
C ALA A 303 7.86 9.47 -19.71
N ALA A 304 8.09 10.47 -18.85
CA ALA A 304 7.17 10.84 -17.76
C ALA A 304 5.80 11.27 -18.31
N ARG A 305 5.78 12.16 -19.31
CA ARG A 305 4.54 12.61 -19.95
C ARG A 305 3.82 11.47 -20.69
N ALA A 306 4.55 10.64 -21.45
CA ALA A 306 3.96 9.49 -22.11
C ALA A 306 3.29 8.53 -21.11
N PHE A 307 3.93 8.25 -19.96
CA PHE A 307 3.35 7.41 -18.91
C PHE A 307 2.08 8.01 -18.28
N VAL A 308 2.05 9.33 -18.06
CA VAL A 308 0.85 10.06 -17.61
C VAL A 308 -0.26 10.00 -18.67
N ASP A 309 0.07 10.26 -19.94
CA ASP A 309 -0.89 10.19 -21.06
C ASP A 309 -1.48 8.77 -21.20
N GLU A 310 -0.66 7.71 -21.05
CA GLU A 310 -1.07 6.29 -21.05
C GLU A 310 -2.03 5.97 -19.88
N LEU A 311 -1.77 6.50 -18.67
CA LEU A 311 -2.65 6.33 -17.50
C LEU A 311 -3.99 7.04 -17.70
N TYR A 312 -3.99 8.28 -18.19
CA TYR A 312 -5.23 9.03 -18.48
C TYR A 312 -6.05 8.36 -19.59
N PHE A 313 -5.39 7.85 -20.63
CA PHE A 313 -6.05 7.08 -21.69
C PHE A 313 -6.70 5.79 -21.15
N ALA A 314 -6.06 5.14 -20.17
CA ALA A 314 -6.61 4.02 -19.42
C ALA A 314 -7.71 4.39 -18.39
N GLN A 315 -8.09 5.67 -18.25
CA GLN A 315 -9.10 6.20 -17.31
C GLN A 315 -8.68 6.27 -15.84
N PHE A 316 -7.38 6.49 -15.58
CA PHE A 316 -6.86 6.66 -14.22
C PHE A 316 -7.44 7.89 -13.48
N SER A 317 -7.90 8.89 -14.23
CA SER A 317 -8.67 10.05 -13.71
C SER A 317 -9.83 9.66 -12.79
N SER A 318 -10.55 8.59 -13.13
CA SER A 318 -11.67 8.07 -12.34
C SER A 318 -11.19 7.52 -10.99
N VAL A 319 -10.06 6.81 -10.98
CA VAL A 319 -9.45 6.28 -9.74
C VAL A 319 -9.04 7.43 -8.84
N ILE A 320 -8.31 8.42 -9.36
CA ILE A 320 -7.91 9.63 -8.64
C ILE A 320 -9.14 10.37 -8.08
N GLN A 321 -10.23 10.50 -8.85
CA GLN A 321 -11.46 11.13 -8.37
C GLN A 321 -12.12 10.34 -7.22
N THR A 322 -12.18 9.00 -7.29
CA THR A 322 -12.73 8.18 -6.21
C THR A 322 -11.85 8.22 -4.96
N LEU A 323 -10.53 8.09 -5.10
CA LEU A 323 -9.60 8.10 -3.95
C LEU A 323 -9.71 9.38 -3.12
N ARG A 324 -9.92 10.54 -3.75
CA ARG A 324 -10.18 11.81 -3.05
C ARG A 324 -11.32 11.74 -2.04
N LEU A 325 -12.30 10.86 -2.24
CA LEU A 325 -13.49 10.73 -1.40
C LEU A 325 -13.26 9.84 -0.16
N ALA A 326 -12.07 9.28 0.06
CA ALA A 326 -11.77 8.49 1.27
C ALA A 326 -11.46 9.39 2.49
N SER A 327 -11.65 8.90 3.72
CA SER A 327 -11.41 9.70 4.93
C SER A 327 -9.97 10.23 5.07
N GLN A 328 -9.82 11.56 5.16
CA GLN A 328 -8.52 12.20 5.42
C GLN A 328 -7.99 11.98 6.84
N SER A 329 -8.87 11.65 7.79
CA SER A 329 -8.46 11.39 9.18
C SER A 329 -7.89 9.99 9.39
N TYR A 330 -8.36 9.00 8.62
CA TYR A 330 -7.95 7.60 8.74
C TYR A 330 -6.91 7.18 7.71
N TYR A 331 -6.96 7.72 6.49
CA TYR A 331 -6.16 7.25 5.34
C TYR A 331 -5.06 8.25 4.95
N THR A 332 -4.27 8.68 5.93
CA THR A 332 -3.29 9.77 5.75
C THR A 332 -2.18 9.43 4.77
N SER A 333 -1.72 8.17 4.72
CA SER A 333 -0.72 7.71 3.75
C SER A 333 -1.25 7.74 2.32
N MET A 334 -2.51 7.34 2.12
CA MET A 334 -3.18 7.38 0.82
C MET A 334 -3.31 8.83 0.32
N HIS A 335 -3.77 9.76 1.18
CA HIS A 335 -3.87 11.18 0.81
C HIS A 335 -2.51 11.85 0.59
N ALA A 336 -1.44 11.37 1.23
CA ALA A 336 -0.07 11.81 0.94
C ALA A 336 0.38 11.38 -0.47
N GLU A 337 0.15 10.11 -0.86
CA GLU A 337 0.46 9.64 -2.21
C GLU A 337 -0.43 10.28 -3.29
N LEU A 338 -1.66 10.67 -2.92
CA LEU A 338 -2.56 11.41 -3.80
C LEU A 338 -2.08 12.85 -4.05
N ALA A 339 -1.55 13.51 -3.03
CA ALA A 339 -0.87 14.81 -3.17
C ALA A 339 0.42 14.68 -4.00
N HIS A 340 1.20 13.63 -3.75
CA HIS A 340 2.43 13.32 -4.50
C HIS A 340 2.14 13.12 -6.00
N TRP A 341 1.11 12.32 -6.33
CA TRP A 341 0.64 12.14 -7.72
C TRP A 341 0.35 13.49 -8.38
N CYS A 342 -0.47 14.33 -7.74
CA CYS A 342 -0.84 15.63 -8.29
C CYS A 342 0.36 16.57 -8.49
N ALA A 343 1.38 16.50 -7.63
CA ALA A 343 2.61 17.25 -7.79
C ALA A 343 3.46 16.75 -8.98
N LEU A 344 3.68 15.43 -9.08
CA LEU A 344 4.43 14.80 -10.18
C LEU A 344 3.73 14.98 -11.54
N GLU A 345 2.40 14.85 -11.58
CA GLU A 345 1.58 15.07 -12.77
C GLU A 345 1.65 16.53 -13.25
N LYS A 346 1.66 17.49 -12.31
CA LYS A 346 1.87 18.91 -12.61
C LYS A 346 3.28 19.15 -13.16
N GLN A 347 4.30 18.53 -12.58
CA GLN A 347 5.69 18.65 -13.05
C GLN A 347 5.84 18.12 -14.48
N SER A 348 5.31 16.93 -14.80
CA SER A 348 5.41 16.33 -16.15
C SER A 348 4.75 17.17 -17.24
N LYS A 349 3.71 17.95 -16.88
CA LYS A 349 3.06 18.91 -17.78
C LYS A 349 3.81 20.24 -17.90
N GLN A 350 4.55 20.65 -16.86
CA GLN A 350 5.34 21.90 -16.88
C GLN A 350 6.65 21.73 -17.65
N GLU A 351 7.36 20.62 -17.50
CA GLU A 351 8.59 20.33 -18.27
C GLU A 351 8.33 20.15 -19.78
N ALA A 352 7.09 19.84 -20.16
CA ALA A 352 6.68 19.73 -21.56
C ALA A 352 6.50 21.09 -22.27
N LEU A 353 6.44 22.22 -21.54
CA LEU A 353 6.56 23.54 -22.14
C LEU A 353 8.05 23.85 -22.29
N PRO A 354 8.58 23.96 -23.52
CA PRO A 354 9.94 24.42 -23.69
C PRO A 354 10.06 25.80 -23.07
N PHE A 355 11.05 25.98 -22.18
CA PHE A 355 11.48 27.28 -21.73
C PHE A 355 11.87 28.12 -22.96
N SER A 356 10.94 28.92 -23.45
CA SER A 356 11.24 30.18 -24.10
C SER A 356 11.32 31.20 -22.97
N PRO A 357 12.51 31.46 -22.40
CA PRO A 357 12.69 32.68 -21.63
C PRO A 357 12.49 33.81 -22.62
N ILE A 358 11.29 34.41 -22.61
CA ILE A 358 11.06 35.69 -23.27
C ILE A 358 12.15 36.60 -22.73
N PRO A 359 13.10 37.09 -23.55
CA PRO A 359 14.06 38.05 -23.09
C PRO A 359 13.25 39.25 -22.64
N CYS A 360 13.26 39.56 -21.35
CA CYS A 360 12.60 40.73 -20.81
C CYS A 360 13.41 41.94 -21.26
N SER A 361 13.24 42.31 -22.52
CA SER A 361 13.86 43.46 -23.14
C SER A 361 13.27 44.69 -22.49
N SER A 362 14.01 45.26 -21.55
CA SER A 362 13.85 46.62 -21.08
C SER A 362 14.12 47.58 -22.23
N ALA A 363 13.13 47.73 -23.11
CA ALA A 363 13.08 48.76 -24.13
C ALA A 363 12.30 49.95 -23.57
N GLU A 364 13.01 51.05 -23.32
CA GLU A 364 12.39 52.35 -23.11
C GLU A 364 11.50 52.72 -24.33
N PRO A 365 10.42 53.48 -24.12
CA PRO A 365 9.60 53.93 -25.24
C PRO A 365 10.35 55.00 -26.05
N GLU A 366 10.94 54.59 -27.18
CA GLU A 366 11.50 55.54 -28.14
C GLU A 366 10.43 56.50 -28.67
N LEU A 367 10.79 57.78 -28.67
CA LEU A 367 9.92 58.89 -29.06
C LEU A 367 9.72 58.93 -30.58
N ILE A 368 8.51 58.64 -31.05
CA ILE A 368 8.11 58.90 -32.44
C ILE A 368 7.83 60.42 -32.60
N PRO A 369 8.49 61.14 -33.52
CA PRO A 369 8.22 62.56 -33.74
C PRO A 369 6.90 62.79 -34.49
N THR A 370 6.00 63.59 -33.92
CA THR A 370 4.74 64.01 -34.54
C THR A 370 4.96 65.10 -35.60
N PRO A 371 4.25 65.09 -36.75
CA PRO A 371 4.13 66.26 -37.62
C PRO A 371 3.23 67.35 -36.99
N LEU A 372 3.59 68.62 -37.23
CA LEU A 372 2.78 69.82 -36.87
C LEU A 372 1.83 70.21 -38.06
N PRO A 373 0.97 71.24 -37.95
CA PRO A 373 -0.25 71.21 -37.12
C PRO A 373 -1.48 71.80 -37.87
N VAL A 374 -2.72 71.50 -37.43
CA VAL A 374 -3.89 72.36 -37.74
C VAL A 374 -4.82 72.50 -36.53
N SER A 375 -5.21 73.75 -36.26
CA SER A 375 -5.95 74.25 -35.10
C SER A 375 -7.41 73.75 -34.99
N THR A 376 -7.96 73.67 -33.77
CA THR A 376 -8.97 74.66 -33.26
C THR A 376 -9.48 74.37 -31.81
N SER A 377 -9.80 75.46 -31.09
CA SER A 377 -10.74 75.60 -29.95
C SER A 377 -10.60 74.80 -28.62
N THR A 378 -10.19 75.55 -27.59
CA THR A 378 -10.55 75.59 -26.15
C THR A 378 -12.07 75.50 -25.80
N PRO A 379 -12.53 75.52 -24.51
CA PRO A 379 -11.85 75.61 -23.18
C PRO A 379 -12.39 74.69 -22.02
N ALA A 380 -11.85 74.90 -20.80
CA ALA A 380 -12.49 74.80 -19.45
C ALA A 380 -12.56 73.42 -18.73
N SER A 381 -12.55 73.29 -17.39
CA SER A 381 -12.14 74.15 -16.24
C SER A 381 -12.24 73.37 -14.91
N GLY A 382 -11.48 73.75 -13.86
CA GLY A 382 -11.90 73.56 -12.45
C GLY A 382 -11.17 72.50 -11.59
N PRO A 383 -11.25 72.57 -10.23
CA PRO A 383 -10.06 72.40 -9.39
C PRO A 383 -10.12 71.46 -8.15
N LYS A 384 -8.91 71.23 -7.60
CA LYS A 384 -8.44 70.76 -6.25
C LYS A 384 -9.37 71.04 -5.03
N PRO A 385 -9.33 70.24 -3.93
CA PRO A 385 -8.23 70.28 -2.91
C PRO A 385 -7.82 68.94 -2.20
N GLY A 386 -6.70 68.95 -1.45
CA GLY A 386 -6.29 67.93 -0.45
C GLY A 386 -6.43 68.47 0.99
N PRO A 387 -5.57 68.14 2.00
CA PRO A 387 -4.54 67.10 2.17
C PRO A 387 -4.89 66.12 3.35
N THR A 388 -4.03 65.28 3.93
CA THR A 388 -3.11 65.59 5.08
C THR A 388 -2.42 64.29 5.59
N SER A 389 -1.26 64.41 6.27
CA SER A 389 -0.73 63.49 7.34
C SER A 389 0.15 62.26 6.96
N MET A 390 1.47 62.52 6.95
CA MET A 390 2.60 61.60 7.29
C MET A 390 2.96 61.75 8.80
N PRO A 391 3.99 61.13 9.44
CA PRO A 391 4.93 60.02 9.13
C PRO A 391 4.95 58.97 10.32
N PRO A 392 6.01 58.16 10.67
CA PRO A 392 7.32 57.88 10.03
C PRO A 392 7.75 56.40 9.88
N MET A 393 8.91 56.25 9.22
CA MET A 393 9.70 55.03 8.96
C MET A 393 10.27 54.35 10.23
N ILE A 394 10.73 53.10 10.09
CA ILE A 394 12.17 52.74 10.16
C ILE A 394 12.42 51.38 9.48
N GLN A 395 13.65 51.19 8.96
CA GLN A 395 14.13 50.07 8.16
C GLN A 395 14.59 48.87 9.02
N VAL A 396 14.81 47.71 8.38
CA VAL A 396 15.88 46.69 8.58
C VAL A 396 15.48 45.44 7.78
N GLU A 397 16.32 44.62 7.15
CA GLU A 397 17.63 44.79 6.49
C GLU A 397 17.84 43.48 5.70
N GLN A 398 18.37 43.53 4.47
CA GLN A 398 18.72 42.30 3.73
C GLN A 398 20.14 41.86 4.08
N SER A 399 20.34 40.56 4.33
CA SER A 399 21.67 39.94 4.35
C SER A 399 21.62 38.64 3.57
N ALA A 400 22.28 38.61 2.41
CA ALA A 400 22.52 37.40 1.65
C ALA A 400 23.80 36.72 2.14
N LEU A 401 23.84 35.38 2.08
CA LEU A 401 25.10 34.64 2.07
C LEU A 401 24.95 33.39 1.19
N GLU A 402 25.68 33.35 0.09
CA GLU A 402 25.79 32.18 -0.78
C GLU A 402 26.79 31.18 -0.21
N ALA A 403 26.48 29.89 -0.25
CA ALA A 403 27.47 28.81 -0.27
C ALA A 403 26.85 27.57 -0.91
N ALA A 404 27.42 27.12 -2.04
CA ALA A 404 26.95 25.94 -2.75
C ALA A 404 27.45 24.63 -2.11
N THR A 405 26.59 23.61 -2.03
CA THR A 405 26.96 22.18 -2.10
C THR A 405 25.72 21.38 -2.53
N SER A 406 25.92 20.35 -3.35
CA SER A 406 24.86 19.56 -4.01
C SER A 406 23.84 18.91 -3.06
N PRO A 407 22.55 18.79 -3.44
CA PRO A 407 21.59 17.99 -2.69
C PRO A 407 21.85 16.49 -2.90
N ALA A 408 22.01 15.75 -1.80
CA ALA A 408 22.03 14.30 -1.82
C ALA A 408 20.63 13.73 -2.14
N LEU A 409 20.59 12.51 -2.67
CA LEU A 409 19.35 11.79 -2.97
C LEU A 409 18.47 11.66 -1.73
N VAL A 410 17.28 12.29 -1.76
CA VAL A 410 16.24 12.08 -0.75
C VAL A 410 15.70 10.66 -0.91
N ALA A 411 16.06 9.79 0.02
CA ALA A 411 15.50 8.45 0.11
C ALA A 411 14.09 8.52 0.74
N THR A 412 13.08 8.08 -0.01
CA THR A 412 11.73 7.85 0.51
C THR A 412 11.75 6.71 1.54
N PRO A 413 11.17 6.89 2.75
CA PRO A 413 11.23 5.89 3.81
C PRO A 413 10.08 4.89 3.71
N TYR A 414 10.22 3.89 2.83
CA TYR A 414 9.27 2.77 2.81
C TYR A 414 9.61 1.73 3.88
N PHE A 415 8.65 1.55 4.80
CA PHE A 415 8.36 0.36 5.59
C PHE A 415 9.55 -0.54 6.00
N THR A 416 10.35 -0.07 6.97
CA THR A 416 11.18 -0.97 7.79
C THR A 416 10.35 -1.45 8.99
N PRO A 417 10.14 -2.77 9.21
CA PRO A 417 9.60 -3.23 10.48
C PRO A 417 10.60 -2.90 11.60
N MET A 418 10.18 -2.03 12.53
CA MET A 418 11.04 -1.56 13.63
C MET A 418 11.44 -2.70 14.57
N LEU A 419 12.64 -3.25 14.36
CA LEU A 419 13.39 -3.98 15.38
C LEU A 419 14.12 -2.98 16.31
N PRO A 420 14.18 -3.23 17.63
CA PRO A 420 14.80 -2.30 18.57
C PRO A 420 16.33 -2.28 18.41
N SER A 421 16.84 -1.19 17.85
CA SER A 421 18.27 -0.95 17.66
C SER A 421 18.90 -0.23 18.87
N GLU A 422 19.18 -0.95 19.96
CA GLU A 422 20.34 -0.73 20.86
C GLU A 422 20.39 -1.75 22.03
N PRO A 423 21.59 -2.07 22.58
CA PRO A 423 21.74 -3.08 23.63
C PRO A 423 21.41 -2.53 25.04
N ILE A 424 20.28 -2.98 25.60
CA ILE A 424 19.81 -2.61 26.95
C ILE A 424 20.85 -2.99 28.02
N ARG A 425 21.40 -1.99 28.73
CA ARG A 425 22.18 -2.19 29.97
C ARG A 425 21.25 -2.43 31.16
N PRO A 426 21.59 -3.34 32.11
CA PRO A 426 20.68 -3.70 33.19
C PRO A 426 20.74 -2.72 34.36
N HIS A 427 19.62 -2.05 34.69
CA HIS A 427 19.49 -1.39 35.99
C HIS A 427 18.14 -1.60 36.70
N ARG A 428 18.30 -2.11 37.93
CA ARG A 428 17.47 -1.95 39.14
C ARG A 428 15.95 -2.15 39.03
N THR A 429 15.54 -3.27 39.60
CA THR A 429 14.22 -3.59 40.12
C THR A 429 13.50 -2.40 40.78
N VAL A 430 12.33 -2.05 40.28
CA VAL A 430 11.32 -1.26 41.02
C VAL A 430 10.11 -2.16 41.23
N SER A 431 9.93 -2.62 42.47
CA SER A 431 8.76 -3.39 42.88
C SER A 431 7.66 -2.46 43.36
N HIS A 432 6.59 -2.29 42.58
CA HIS A 432 5.20 -2.12 43.05
C HIS A 432 4.26 -1.88 41.85
N ILE A 433 3.48 -2.90 41.47
CA ILE A 433 2.29 -2.75 40.63
C ILE A 433 1.07 -2.93 41.53
N ARG A 434 0.15 -1.96 41.54
CA ARG A 434 -1.18 -2.12 42.14
C ARG A 434 -2.10 -2.74 41.10
N HIS A 435 -2.74 -3.86 41.42
CA HIS A 435 -3.81 -4.41 40.60
C HIS A 435 -5.00 -3.44 40.60
N VAL A 436 -5.52 -3.12 39.42
CA VAL A 436 -6.85 -2.53 39.24
C VAL A 436 -7.77 -3.65 38.78
N SER A 437 -8.80 -3.93 39.57
CA SER A 437 -9.83 -4.93 39.23
C SER A 437 -10.89 -4.29 38.34
N THR A 438 -11.24 -4.94 37.23
CA THR A 438 -12.35 -4.54 36.36
C THR A 438 -13.58 -5.39 36.68
N GLU A 439 -14.36 -5.00 37.68
CA GLU A 439 -15.70 -5.54 37.87
C GLU A 439 -16.66 -4.95 36.81
N ARG A 440 -17.49 -5.80 36.20
CA ARG A 440 -18.51 -5.37 35.23
C ARG A 440 -19.68 -4.75 35.98
N VAL A 441 -19.93 -3.46 35.78
CA VAL A 441 -21.14 -2.78 36.26
C VAL A 441 -22.25 -2.91 35.22
N SER A 442 -23.25 -3.74 35.52
CA SER A 442 -24.46 -3.89 34.70
C SER A 442 -25.46 -2.77 35.01
N ILE A 443 -25.82 -1.97 34.01
CA ILE A 443 -26.86 -0.92 34.16
C ILE A 443 -28.24 -1.55 33.89
N PRO A 444 -29.20 -1.50 34.83
CA PRO A 444 -30.54 -2.04 34.61
C PRO A 444 -31.42 -1.04 33.84
N VAL A 445 -32.10 -1.51 32.79
CA VAL A 445 -33.14 -0.75 32.07
C VAL A 445 -34.51 -1.26 32.50
N SER A 446 -35.33 -0.38 33.08
CA SER A 446 -36.70 -0.69 33.51
C SER A 446 -37.70 -0.62 32.34
N PRO A 447 -38.68 -1.54 32.24
CA PRO A 447 -39.70 -1.50 31.19
C PRO A 447 -40.84 -0.53 31.52
N ARG A 448 -41.42 0.12 30.50
CA ARG A 448 -42.68 0.87 30.61
C ARG A 448 -43.66 0.57 29.47
N THR A 449 -44.70 -0.19 29.84
CA THR A 449 -46.13 -0.03 29.47
C THR A 449 -46.54 0.13 28.00
N ASN A 450 -47.18 -0.94 27.49
CA ASN A 450 -48.53 -1.00 26.93
C ASN A 450 -49.07 0.17 26.08
N TYR A 451 -49.45 -0.15 24.84
CA TYR A 451 -50.62 0.45 24.17
C TYR A 451 -51.56 -0.64 23.62
N SER A 452 -52.83 -0.29 23.48
CA SER A 452 -53.95 -1.24 23.55
C SER A 452 -54.43 -1.78 22.19
N THR A 453 -54.93 -3.01 22.24
CA THR A 453 -55.70 -3.68 21.18
C THR A 453 -56.91 -2.86 20.72
N ILE A 454 -57.08 -2.70 19.40
CA ILE A 454 -58.40 -2.42 18.79
C ILE A 454 -58.94 -3.72 18.21
N THR A 455 -60.14 -4.08 18.63
CA THR A 455 -60.88 -5.27 18.22
C THR A 455 -61.58 -5.06 16.89
N ASN A 456 -61.73 -6.11 16.07
CA ASN A 456 -62.91 -6.23 15.22
C ASN A 456 -63.38 -7.69 15.12
N LYS A 457 -64.70 -7.88 15.08
CA LYS A 457 -65.39 -9.18 15.21
C LYS A 457 -66.32 -9.45 14.02
N HIS A 458 -66.36 -10.72 13.58
CA HIS A 458 -67.39 -11.34 12.74
C HIS A 458 -67.57 -10.72 11.32
N THR A 459 -67.93 -11.45 10.27
CA THR A 459 -68.80 -12.64 10.14
C THR A 459 -68.34 -13.59 9.01
N GLY A 460 -68.68 -14.88 9.08
CA GLY A 460 -68.82 -15.76 7.91
C GLY A 460 -70.28 -15.76 7.40
N PRO A 461 -70.76 -16.76 6.63
CA PRO A 461 -70.09 -17.97 6.11
C PRO A 461 -70.31 -18.20 4.59
N ASN A 462 -69.67 -19.23 3.97
CA ASN A 462 -70.40 -20.42 3.45
C ASN A 462 -69.56 -21.43 2.65
N SER A 463 -69.99 -22.70 2.76
CA SER A 463 -69.98 -23.79 1.77
C SER A 463 -68.71 -24.16 0.98
N GLY A 464 -68.31 -25.44 1.12
CA GLY A 464 -68.57 -26.39 0.02
C GLY A 464 -67.43 -27.31 -0.41
N GLN A 465 -67.55 -28.60 -0.05
CA GLN A 465 -66.94 -29.79 -0.72
C GLN A 465 -65.39 -29.89 -0.70
N GLY A 466 -64.75 -31.05 -0.60
CA GLY A 466 -65.23 -32.42 -0.35
C GLY A 466 -64.38 -33.45 -1.11
N VAL A 467 -64.08 -34.60 -0.47
CA VAL A 467 -63.59 -35.88 -1.09
C VAL A 467 -62.12 -35.85 -1.62
N VAL A 468 -61.24 -36.87 -1.49
CA VAL A 468 -60.97 -37.94 -0.47
C VAL A 468 -59.68 -38.70 -0.85
N ALA A 469 -59.09 -39.44 0.11
CA ALA A 469 -58.18 -40.61 -0.02
C ALA A 469 -56.64 -40.49 -0.16
N SER A 470 -55.95 -41.13 0.80
CA SER A 470 -54.72 -41.99 0.67
C SER A 470 -53.38 -41.32 0.28
N SER A 471 -52.16 -41.76 0.67
CA SER A 471 -51.61 -42.82 1.58
C SER A 471 -50.05 -42.72 1.49
N VAL A 472 -49.16 -42.97 2.48
CA VAL A 472 -49.26 -43.47 3.88
C VAL A 472 -48.09 -42.94 4.75
N ASN A 473 -48.12 -43.26 6.06
CA ASN A 473 -47.08 -43.23 7.11
C ASN A 473 -45.60 -43.36 6.66
N ASN A 474 -44.60 -42.77 7.33
CA ASN A 474 -44.18 -43.13 8.70
C ASN A 474 -43.29 -42.05 9.39
N THR A 475 -43.62 -41.78 10.65
CA THR A 475 -42.75 -41.66 11.85
C THR A 475 -41.30 -41.14 11.71
N LEU A 476 -40.99 -39.97 12.29
CA LEU A 476 -40.54 -39.79 13.70
C LEU A 476 -39.17 -40.43 13.99
N ASP A 477 -38.14 -39.58 14.08
CA ASP A 477 -37.35 -39.46 15.32
C ASP A 477 -36.68 -38.09 15.42
N ASP A 478 -36.70 -37.58 16.64
CA ASP A 478 -36.49 -36.22 17.12
C ASP A 478 -35.00 -35.81 17.32
N ILE A 479 -34.82 -34.49 17.54
CA ILE A 479 -33.86 -33.85 18.48
C ILE A 479 -32.51 -33.24 18.00
N ASP A 480 -32.44 -31.91 18.21
CA ASP A 480 -31.35 -30.97 18.53
C ASP A 480 -30.05 -30.92 17.70
N ILE A 481 -29.85 -29.89 16.86
CA ILE A 481 -29.48 -28.50 17.22
C ILE A 481 -28.29 -28.39 18.19
N ALA A 482 -27.15 -27.95 17.65
CA ALA A 482 -26.11 -27.26 18.43
C ALA A 482 -25.48 -26.13 17.59
N ASN A 483 -25.92 -24.90 17.84
CA ASN A 483 -25.28 -23.68 17.33
C ASN A 483 -24.00 -23.37 18.13
N ILE A 484 -22.88 -23.18 17.43
CA ILE A 484 -21.74 -22.34 17.86
C ILE A 484 -21.20 -21.67 16.58
N GLY A 485 -21.05 -20.35 16.48
CA GLY A 485 -21.14 -19.31 17.50
C GLY A 485 -19.94 -18.38 17.35
N PHE A 486 -20.15 -17.26 16.65
CA PHE A 486 -19.21 -16.21 16.23
C PHE A 486 -18.06 -15.88 17.21
#